data_AF-A0A942C4T1-F1
#
_entry.id   AF-A0A942C4T1-F1
#
_cell.length_a   1.000
_cell.length_b   1.000
_cell.length_c   1.000
_cell.angle_alpha   90.00
_cell.angle_beta   90.00
_cell.angle_gamma   90.00
#
_symmetry.space_group_name_H-M   'P 1'
#
loop_
_entity.id
_entity.type
_entity.pdbx_description
1 polymer ?
#
loop_
_entity_poly.entity_id
_entity_poly.type
_entity_poly.pdbx_seq_one_letter_code
_entity_poly.pdbx_strand_id
1 'polypeptide(L)'
;MKLCVKTIYLFCLFALFLSSLSAQGGLINHPVKKTATKSAAPKPKPVAAKPAPPKVMMWGEANYKGESLTVNENLPVLPAPLGTTENGQHGKVSSLKVNSTGWVVFWEGKSFKESDDQLWVEGPAVISDLAQLHRPHGNNHWNDRILAVSFASAPPTGSNKNRTIITRKTNVR
;
A
#
# COMPACT_ATOMS: atom_id res chain seq x y z
N MET A 1 48.53 25.42 -7.65
CA MET A 1 48.60 24.76 -6.33
C MET A 1 48.10 23.33 -6.53
N LYS A 2 48.98 22.32 -6.72
CA LYS A 2 49.51 21.37 -5.70
C LYS A 2 48.50 20.99 -4.61
N LEU A 3 48.28 19.75 -4.16
CA LEU A 3 48.46 18.35 -4.60
C LEU A 3 47.95 17.53 -3.38
N CYS A 4 47.28 16.38 -3.60
CA CYS A 4 47.30 15.18 -2.72
C CYS A 4 46.62 15.29 -1.31
N VAL A 5 46.05 14.26 -0.64
CA VAL A 5 46.38 12.83 -0.38
C VAL A 5 45.06 12.11 0.06
N LYS A 6 44.62 10.98 -0.54
CA LYS A 6 44.82 9.54 -0.14
C LYS A 6 44.36 9.21 1.30
N THR A 7 43.49 8.21 1.58
CA THR A 7 43.85 6.81 1.97
C THR A 7 42.55 6.12 2.48
N ILE A 8 41.99 5.09 1.83
CA ILE A 8 42.08 3.63 2.07
C ILE A 8 41.71 3.15 3.48
N TYR A 9 40.66 2.31 3.60
CA TYR A 9 40.67 1.13 4.48
C TYR A 9 40.04 -0.08 3.76
N LEU A 10 40.81 -1.16 3.77
CA LEU A 10 40.62 -2.50 3.21
C LEU A 10 40.72 -3.48 4.41
N PHE A 11 40.27 -4.73 4.20
CA PHE A 11 40.37 -5.93 5.07
C PHE A 11 39.22 -6.11 6.08
N CYS A 12 38.66 -7.29 6.37
CA CYS A 12 38.97 -8.73 6.13
C CYS A 12 37.60 -9.46 6.10
N LEU A 13 37.31 -10.37 5.16
CA LEU A 13 37.65 -11.80 5.17
C LEU A 13 37.33 -12.53 6.48
N PHE A 14 36.24 -13.31 6.49
CA PHE A 14 36.11 -14.50 7.32
C PHE A 14 35.48 -15.62 6.49
N ALA A 15 36.31 -16.61 6.19
CA ALA A 15 35.93 -17.90 5.62
C ALA A 15 36.37 -19.00 6.60
N LEU A 16 35.82 -20.21 6.39
CA LEU A 16 36.05 -21.49 7.10
C LEU A 16 35.05 -21.71 8.26
N PHE A 17 34.34 -22.83 8.34
CA PHE A 17 34.90 -24.18 8.33
C PHE A 17 33.98 -25.26 7.72
N LEU A 18 34.63 -26.18 7.01
CA LEU A 18 34.23 -27.52 6.59
C LEU A 18 33.84 -28.42 7.78
N SER A 19 32.97 -29.41 7.57
CA SER A 19 33.27 -30.84 7.79
C SER A 19 32.07 -31.74 7.46
N SER A 20 32.30 -32.65 6.52
CA SER A 20 31.48 -33.82 6.20
C SER A 20 31.67 -34.91 7.26
N LEU A 21 30.61 -35.66 7.61
CA LEU A 21 30.78 -37.00 8.19
C LEU A 21 29.70 -37.94 7.66
N SER A 22 30.12 -38.90 6.84
CA SER A 22 29.41 -40.15 6.58
C SER A 22 29.87 -41.20 7.59
N ALA A 23 28.95 -42.01 8.11
CA ALA A 23 29.29 -43.33 8.62
C ALA A 23 28.14 -44.30 8.35
N GLN A 24 28.53 -45.46 7.85
CA GLN A 24 27.73 -46.61 7.46
C GLN A 24 27.28 -47.44 8.67
N GLY A 25 26.22 -48.22 8.46
CA GLY A 25 26.20 -49.64 8.85
C GLY A 25 25.85 -49.97 10.30
N GLY A 26 24.58 -50.26 10.54
CA GLY A 26 24.10 -50.94 11.75
C GLY A 26 22.87 -51.76 11.43
N LEU A 27 23.08 -53.01 11.01
CA LEU A 27 22.06 -54.00 10.72
C LEU A 27 21.67 -54.67 12.05
N ILE A 28 20.47 -54.37 12.57
CA ILE A 28 19.88 -55.14 13.68
C ILE A 28 18.39 -55.30 13.42
N ASN A 29 18.00 -56.53 13.07
CA ASN A 29 16.61 -56.96 12.93
C ASN A 29 15.95 -57.03 14.30
N HIS A 30 14.86 -56.28 14.49
CA HIS A 30 13.93 -56.45 15.60
C HIS A 30 12.49 -56.51 15.08
N PRO A 31 11.60 -57.25 15.76
CA PRO A 31 10.42 -57.87 15.16
C PRO A 31 9.36 -56.86 14.72
N VAL A 32 8.74 -57.17 13.57
CA VAL A 32 7.64 -56.46 12.93
C VAL A 32 6.47 -56.30 13.90
N LYS A 33 6.30 -55.09 14.45
CA LYS A 33 5.02 -54.65 15.01
C LYS A 33 4.17 -54.10 13.86
N LYS A 34 3.23 -54.91 13.37
CA LYS A 34 2.16 -54.49 12.44
C LYS A 34 1.43 -53.29 13.06
N THR A 35 1.84 -52.10 12.69
CA THR A 35 1.12 -50.87 12.99
C THR A 35 0.31 -50.56 11.76
N ALA A 36 -1.01 -50.65 11.89
CA ALA A 36 -1.93 -50.33 10.81
C ALA A 36 -1.61 -48.93 10.27
N THR A 37 -1.24 -48.84 9.00
CA THR A 37 -1.20 -47.60 8.25
C THR A 37 -2.61 -47.02 8.24
N LYS A 38 -2.87 -46.04 9.12
CA LYS A 38 -4.00 -45.13 8.95
C LYS A 38 -3.86 -44.52 7.56
N SER A 39 -4.80 -44.88 6.67
CA SER A 39 -4.98 -44.22 5.38
C SER A 39 -5.04 -42.73 5.62
N ALA A 40 -4.02 -42.00 5.16
CA ALA A 40 -3.99 -40.56 5.23
C ALA A 40 -5.14 -40.04 4.38
N ALA A 41 -6.14 -39.43 5.03
CA ALA A 41 -7.20 -38.73 4.33
C ALA A 41 -6.58 -37.76 3.31
N PRO A 42 -7.10 -37.70 2.07
CA PRO A 42 -6.56 -36.81 1.06
C PRO A 42 -6.58 -35.38 1.59
N LYS A 43 -5.41 -34.72 1.63
CA LYS A 43 -5.31 -33.31 2.00
C LYS A 43 -6.28 -32.53 1.10
N PRO A 44 -7.18 -31.70 1.66
CA PRO A 44 -8.06 -30.89 0.84
C PRO A 44 -7.20 -30.04 -0.10
N LYS A 45 -7.52 -30.10 -1.40
CA LYS A 45 -6.93 -29.26 -2.43
C LYS A 45 -7.00 -27.80 -1.95
N PRO A 46 -5.91 -27.00 -2.04
CA PRO A 46 -5.98 -25.58 -1.73
C PRO A 46 -7.06 -24.95 -2.60
N VAL A 47 -8.17 -24.55 -1.99
CA VAL A 47 -9.16 -23.71 -2.67
C VAL A 47 -8.45 -22.39 -2.90
N ALA A 48 -8.31 -21.99 -4.17
CA ALA A 48 -7.71 -20.71 -4.52
C ALA A 48 -8.43 -19.62 -3.71
N ALA A 49 -7.69 -18.93 -2.84
CA ALA A 49 -8.26 -17.89 -2.01
C ALA A 49 -8.87 -16.82 -2.92
N LYS A 50 -10.13 -16.46 -2.65
CA LYS A 50 -10.79 -15.34 -3.33
C LYS A 50 -9.87 -14.11 -3.21
N PRO A 51 -9.58 -13.38 -4.31
CA PRO A 51 -8.78 -12.16 -4.23
C PRO A 51 -9.36 -11.22 -3.18
N ALA A 52 -8.48 -10.67 -2.32
CA ALA A 52 -8.91 -9.69 -1.34
C ALA A 52 -9.60 -8.50 -2.04
N PRO A 53 -10.67 -7.94 -1.46
CA PRO A 53 -11.33 -6.78 -2.04
C PRO A 53 -10.36 -5.59 -2.15
N PRO A 54 -10.56 -4.71 -3.15
CA PRO A 54 -9.70 -3.56 -3.34
C PRO A 54 -9.76 -2.61 -2.14
N LYS A 55 -8.63 -2.14 -1.64
CA LYS A 55 -8.61 -1.22 -0.48
C LYS A 55 -9.25 0.12 -0.80
N VAL A 56 -9.00 0.65 -1.99
CA VAL A 56 -9.55 1.91 -2.47
C VAL A 56 -9.99 1.76 -3.93
N MET A 57 -11.11 2.36 -4.27
CA MET A 57 -11.57 2.56 -5.64
C MET A 57 -11.81 4.05 -5.87
N MET A 58 -11.41 4.55 -7.03
CA MET A 58 -11.50 5.96 -7.41
C MET A 58 -12.08 6.07 -8.81
N TRP A 59 -12.77 7.18 -9.07
CA TRP A 59 -13.44 7.45 -10.34
C TRP A 59 -13.17 8.86 -10.83
N GLY A 60 -13.13 8.99 -12.16
CA GLY A 60 -12.95 10.22 -12.90
C GLY A 60 -14.04 11.27 -12.63
N GLU A 61 -15.26 10.77 -12.45
CA GLU A 61 -16.46 11.59 -12.31
C GLU A 61 -17.15 11.34 -10.96
N ALA A 62 -18.01 12.29 -10.58
CA ALA A 62 -18.88 12.13 -9.43
C ALA A 62 -19.81 10.92 -9.59
N ASN A 63 -20.30 10.41 -8.48
CA ASN A 63 -21.23 9.28 -8.40
C ASN A 63 -20.68 7.97 -9.01
N TYR A 64 -19.37 7.75 -8.90
CA TYR A 64 -18.68 6.52 -9.30
C TYR A 64 -18.76 6.22 -10.80
N LYS A 65 -18.64 7.27 -11.63
CA LYS A 65 -18.73 7.20 -13.09
C LYS A 65 -17.40 7.49 -13.78
N GLY A 66 -17.34 7.19 -15.07
CA GLY A 66 -16.16 7.41 -15.90
C GLY A 66 -15.04 6.40 -15.62
N GLU A 67 -13.82 6.80 -15.98
CA GLU A 67 -12.60 6.00 -15.79
C GLU A 67 -12.39 5.68 -14.30
N SER A 68 -11.89 4.49 -14.00
CA SER A 68 -11.73 4.04 -12.62
C SER A 68 -10.37 3.41 -12.37
N LEU A 69 -9.92 3.54 -11.12
CA LEU A 69 -8.68 2.94 -10.64
C LEU A 69 -8.93 2.26 -9.30
N THR A 70 -8.40 1.05 -9.19
CA THR A 70 -8.34 0.27 -7.96
C THR A 70 -6.93 0.36 -7.38
N VAL A 71 -6.83 0.61 -6.07
CA VAL A 71 -5.55 0.77 -5.38
C VAL A 71 -5.48 -0.09 -4.13
N ASN A 72 -4.39 -0.84 -3.98
CA ASN A 72 -4.14 -1.77 -2.88
C ASN A 72 -2.86 -1.48 -2.09
N GLU A 73 -2.02 -0.59 -2.61
CA GLU A 73 -0.72 -0.21 -2.08
C GLU A 73 -0.48 1.29 -2.28
N ASN A 74 0.54 1.83 -1.62
CA ASN A 74 0.89 3.24 -1.76
C ASN A 74 1.28 3.54 -3.21
N LEU A 75 0.66 4.56 -3.80
CA LEU A 75 1.00 5.05 -5.13
C LEU A 75 1.52 6.48 -5.02
N PRO A 76 2.85 6.71 -5.17
CA PRO A 76 3.45 8.05 -5.08
C PRO A 76 3.05 8.94 -6.26
N VAL A 77 2.55 8.34 -7.35
CA VAL A 77 1.93 9.01 -8.48
C VAL A 77 0.81 8.10 -8.98
N LEU A 78 -0.39 8.64 -9.15
CA LEU A 78 -1.48 7.93 -9.79
C LEU A 78 -1.17 7.72 -11.29
N PRO A 79 -1.44 6.53 -11.85
CA PRO A 79 -1.29 6.30 -13.27
C PRO A 79 -2.35 7.09 -14.07
N ALA A 80 -2.05 7.33 -15.34
CA ALA A 80 -3.07 7.73 -16.30
C ALA A 80 -4.21 6.70 -16.33
N PRO A 81 -5.46 7.14 -16.56
CA PRO A 81 -5.85 8.51 -16.90
C PRO A 81 -6.15 9.40 -15.69
N LEU A 82 -6.35 8.82 -14.50
CA LEU A 82 -6.75 9.58 -13.31
C LEU A 82 -5.62 10.45 -12.73
N GLY A 83 -4.37 10.03 -12.85
CA GLY A 83 -3.20 10.78 -12.38
C GLY A 83 -2.51 11.61 -13.46
N THR A 84 -3.11 11.75 -14.65
CA THR A 84 -2.52 12.51 -15.74
C THR A 84 -2.45 14.00 -15.39
N THR A 85 -1.23 14.53 -15.36
CA THR A 85 -1.00 15.98 -15.25
C THR A 85 -0.67 16.56 -16.62
N GLU A 86 -1.69 16.79 -17.45
CA GLU A 86 -1.50 17.44 -18.76
C GLU A 86 -1.89 18.92 -18.65
N ASN A 87 -1.04 19.83 -19.16
CA ASN A 87 -1.25 21.28 -19.13
C ASN A 87 -1.49 21.90 -17.74
N GLY A 88 -0.87 21.34 -16.69
CA GLY A 88 -1.06 21.83 -15.31
C GLY A 88 -2.42 21.45 -14.70
N GLN A 89 -3.22 20.62 -15.38
CA GLN A 89 -4.35 19.94 -14.74
C GLN A 89 -3.78 18.98 -13.69
N HIS A 90 -4.32 19.02 -12.48
CA HIS A 90 -4.00 18.02 -11.47
C HIS A 90 -4.94 16.81 -11.66
N GLY A 91 -4.76 15.72 -10.88
CA GLY A 91 -5.43 14.45 -11.16
C GLY A 91 -6.96 14.52 -11.08
N LYS A 92 -7.64 13.77 -11.94
CA LYS A 92 -9.09 13.89 -12.21
C LYS A 92 -9.93 12.97 -11.33
N VAL A 93 -9.67 12.88 -10.03
CA VAL A 93 -10.47 12.01 -9.16
C VAL A 93 -11.62 12.80 -8.56
N SER A 94 -12.86 12.42 -8.88
CA SER A 94 -14.07 13.12 -8.42
C SER A 94 -14.92 12.33 -7.43
N SER A 95 -14.76 11.01 -7.34
CA SER A 95 -15.44 10.19 -6.32
C SER A 95 -14.62 8.97 -5.91
N LEU A 96 -14.87 8.46 -4.70
CA LEU A 96 -14.07 7.37 -4.14
C LEU A 96 -14.84 6.46 -3.17
N LYS A 97 -14.33 5.24 -3.01
CA LYS A 97 -14.74 4.28 -1.99
C LYS A 97 -13.48 3.74 -1.30
N VAL A 98 -13.45 3.87 0.02
CA VAL A 98 -12.42 3.27 0.88
C VAL A 98 -13.03 2.04 1.54
N ASN A 99 -12.48 0.87 1.24
CA ASN A 99 -12.91 -0.41 1.80
C ASN A 99 -11.93 -0.94 2.87
N SER A 100 -10.80 -0.27 3.08
CA SER A 100 -9.84 -0.64 4.13
C SER A 100 -10.28 -0.17 5.52
N THR A 101 -10.00 -0.97 6.54
CA THR A 101 -10.02 -0.53 7.94
C THR A 101 -8.72 0.24 8.23
N GLY A 102 -8.82 1.51 8.59
CA GLY A 102 -7.65 2.37 8.84
C GLY A 102 -7.78 3.71 8.15
N TRP A 103 -6.65 4.40 7.97
CA TRP A 103 -6.62 5.73 7.35
C TRP A 103 -6.03 5.65 5.94
N VAL A 104 -6.66 6.36 5.02
CA VAL A 104 -6.15 6.58 3.67
C VAL A 104 -5.87 8.06 3.50
N VAL A 105 -4.72 8.39 2.94
CA VAL A 105 -4.34 9.77 2.65
C VAL A 105 -4.29 9.95 1.15
N PHE A 106 -5.12 10.85 0.64
CA PHE A 106 -5.07 11.31 -0.73
C PHE A 106 -4.32 12.64 -0.77
N TRP A 107 -3.34 12.71 -1.66
CA TRP A 107 -2.40 13.83 -1.71
C TRP A 107 -2.65 14.67 -2.95
N GLU A 108 -2.61 15.98 -2.77
CA GLU A 108 -2.62 16.89 -3.92
C GLU A 108 -1.39 16.67 -4.81
N GLY A 109 -0.23 16.50 -4.20
CA GLY A 109 1.03 16.36 -4.90
C GLY A 109 1.52 14.92 -5.02
N LYS A 110 2.67 14.80 -5.70
CA LYS A 110 3.39 13.53 -5.90
C LYS A 110 4.30 13.25 -4.71
N SER A 111 4.58 11.97 -4.46
CA SER A 111 5.61 11.51 -3.50
C SER A 111 5.36 11.91 -2.04
N PHE A 112 4.10 12.09 -1.63
CA PHE A 112 3.67 12.17 -0.23
C PHE A 112 4.30 13.31 0.59
N LYS A 113 4.46 14.50 0.00
CA LYS A 113 5.03 15.64 0.73
C LYS A 113 4.02 16.22 1.71
N GLU A 114 4.40 16.33 2.98
CA GLU A 114 3.52 16.88 4.03
C GLU A 114 3.19 18.36 3.85
N SER A 115 4.00 19.07 3.06
CA SER A 115 3.75 20.47 2.67
C SER A 115 2.56 20.62 1.73
N ASP A 116 2.17 19.55 1.04
CA ASP A 116 1.05 19.56 0.10
C ASP A 116 -0.27 19.36 0.85
N ASP A 117 -1.39 19.69 0.21
CA ASP A 117 -2.71 19.41 0.77
C ASP A 117 -2.96 17.91 0.85
N GLN A 118 -3.61 17.49 1.93
CA GLN A 118 -3.87 16.11 2.31
C GLN A 118 -5.34 15.92 2.66
N LEU A 119 -5.99 14.97 2.00
CA LEU A 119 -7.31 14.49 2.38
C LEU A 119 -7.14 13.17 3.14
N TRP A 120 -7.34 13.23 4.45
CA TRP A 120 -7.32 12.08 5.34
C TRP A 120 -8.73 11.51 5.45
N VAL A 121 -8.88 10.23 5.09
CA VAL A 121 -10.17 9.54 5.13
C VAL A 121 -10.04 8.31 6.01
N GLU A 122 -10.84 8.28 7.08
CA GLU A 122 -11.00 7.10 7.91
C GLU A 122 -11.93 6.09 7.22
N GLY A 123 -11.42 4.90 6.92
CA GLY A 123 -12.18 3.83 6.30
C GLY A 123 -12.97 2.95 7.29
N PRO A 124 -14.02 2.26 6.82
CA PRO A 124 -14.57 2.34 5.46
C PRO A 124 -15.35 3.65 5.23
N ALA A 125 -15.29 4.18 4.00
CA ALA A 125 -15.91 5.44 3.63
C ALA A 125 -16.36 5.43 2.16
N VAL A 126 -17.40 6.22 1.87
CA VAL A 126 -18.00 6.35 0.55
C VAL A 126 -18.22 7.85 0.31
N ILE A 127 -17.60 8.39 -0.74
CA ILE A 127 -17.66 9.81 -1.10
C ILE A 127 -18.09 9.90 -2.55
N SER A 128 -19.34 10.29 -2.79
CA SER A 128 -19.92 10.38 -4.14
C SER A 128 -19.46 11.61 -4.90
N ASP A 129 -19.08 12.68 -4.22
CA ASP A 129 -18.66 13.91 -4.86
C ASP A 129 -17.60 14.64 -4.02
N LEU A 130 -16.35 14.63 -4.51
CA LEU A 130 -15.24 15.35 -3.91
C LEU A 130 -15.34 16.87 -4.11
N ALA A 131 -16.23 17.34 -5.00
CA ALA A 131 -16.48 18.78 -5.17
C ALA A 131 -17.21 19.37 -3.97
N GLN A 132 -17.78 18.54 -3.07
CA GLN A 132 -18.39 19.00 -1.82
C GLN A 132 -17.35 19.19 -0.69
N LEU A 133 -16.09 18.79 -0.93
CA LEU A 133 -15.04 18.86 0.08
C LEU A 133 -14.08 20.00 -0.24
N HIS A 134 -14.12 21.03 0.61
CA HIS A 134 -13.17 22.12 0.53
C HIS A 134 -11.76 21.66 0.89
N ARG A 135 -10.81 22.20 0.13
CA ARG A 135 -9.39 22.09 0.44
C ARG A 135 -8.99 23.09 1.52
N PRO A 136 -7.89 22.81 2.25
CA PRO A 136 -7.36 23.74 3.23
C PRO A 136 -6.71 24.98 2.59
N HIS A 137 -6.14 24.84 1.39
CA HIS A 137 -5.56 25.95 0.63
C HIS A 137 -6.16 26.07 -0.77
N GLY A 138 -6.21 27.30 -1.27
CA GLY A 138 -6.76 27.65 -2.58
C GLY A 138 -8.29 27.85 -2.57
N ASN A 139 -8.84 28.27 -3.71
CA ASN A 139 -10.28 28.50 -3.90
C ASN A 139 -10.97 27.30 -4.58
N ASN A 140 -10.55 26.07 -4.24
CA ASN A 140 -10.92 24.86 -4.98
C ASN A 140 -11.33 23.72 -4.03
N HIS A 141 -11.91 22.68 -4.62
CA HIS A 141 -12.35 21.46 -3.96
C HIS A 141 -11.42 20.27 -4.28
N TRP A 142 -11.74 19.08 -3.78
CA TRP A 142 -10.89 17.90 -3.93
C TRP A 142 -11.06 17.13 -5.25
N ASN A 143 -12.04 17.46 -6.10
CA ASN A 143 -12.44 16.67 -7.28
C ASN A 143 -11.49 16.73 -8.50
N ASP A 144 -10.44 17.53 -8.46
CA ASP A 144 -9.53 17.70 -9.60
C ASP A 144 -8.07 17.81 -9.17
N ARG A 145 -7.70 17.26 -7.99
CA ARG A 145 -6.40 17.53 -7.37
C ARG A 145 -5.63 16.32 -6.86
N ILE A 146 -6.22 15.12 -6.83
CA ILE A 146 -5.55 13.95 -6.23
C ILE A 146 -4.49 13.38 -7.19
N LEU A 147 -3.22 13.38 -6.78
CA LEU A 147 -2.10 12.84 -7.57
C LEU A 147 -1.40 11.65 -6.94
N ALA A 148 -1.60 11.40 -5.65
CA ALA A 148 -1.02 10.25 -4.98
C ALA A 148 -1.95 9.73 -3.87
N VAL A 149 -1.74 8.49 -3.46
CA VAL A 149 -2.48 7.87 -2.35
C VAL A 149 -1.55 7.02 -1.50
N SER A 150 -1.72 7.11 -0.19
CA SER A 150 -1.01 6.25 0.76
C SER A 150 -1.93 5.75 1.87
N PHE A 151 -1.49 4.71 2.56
CA PHE A 151 -2.20 4.08 3.66
C PHE A 151 -1.46 4.35 4.97
N ALA A 152 -2.21 4.73 6.00
CA ALA A 152 -1.71 4.99 7.34
C ALA A 152 -2.41 4.07 8.35
N SER A 153 -1.63 3.50 9.27
CA SER A 153 -2.13 2.64 10.35
C SER A 153 -2.68 3.43 11.55
N ALA A 154 -2.44 4.74 11.59
CA ALA A 154 -2.81 5.63 12.69
C ALA A 154 -3.52 6.89 12.16
N PRO A 155 -4.36 7.54 12.98
CA PRO A 155 -4.98 8.82 12.64
C PRO A 155 -3.93 9.92 12.45
N PRO A 156 -4.29 11.02 11.74
CA PRO A 156 -3.42 12.18 11.65
C PRO A 156 -3.16 12.77 13.04
N THR A 157 -1.90 13.05 13.37
CA THR A 157 -1.49 13.64 14.65
C THR A 157 -0.90 15.03 14.47
N GLY A 158 -0.97 15.85 15.52
CA GLY A 158 -0.46 17.23 15.51
C GLY A 158 -1.30 18.20 14.70
N SER A 159 -0.96 19.49 14.79
CA SER A 159 -1.56 20.54 13.97
C SER A 159 -0.88 20.60 12.60
N ASN A 160 -1.66 20.39 11.55
CA ASN A 160 -1.21 20.62 10.17
C ASN A 160 -2.36 21.28 9.41
N LYS A 161 -2.12 22.52 8.97
CA LYS A 161 -3.09 23.33 8.25
C LYS A 161 -3.39 22.83 6.83
N ASN A 162 -2.62 21.87 6.33
CA ASN A 162 -2.78 21.28 5.00
C ASN A 162 -3.72 20.07 5.00
N ARG A 163 -4.44 19.78 6.10
CA ARG A 163 -5.29 18.57 6.21
C ARG A 163 -6.78 18.88 6.13
N THR A 164 -7.47 18.22 5.22
CA THR A 164 -8.92 17.95 5.31
C THR A 164 -9.10 16.57 5.92
N ILE A 165 -9.92 16.44 6.97
CA ILE A 165 -10.09 15.17 7.70
C ILE A 165 -11.55 14.72 7.63
N ILE A 166 -11.78 13.53 7.10
CA ILE A 166 -13.07 12.84 7.04
C ILE A 166 -13.01 11.64 7.98
N THR A 167 -13.83 11.68 9.03
CA THR A 167 -13.99 10.57 9.99
C THR A 167 -15.23 9.76 9.65
N ARG A 168 -15.34 8.55 10.19
CA ARG A 168 -16.43 7.59 9.90
C ARG A 168 -17.85 8.14 10.18
N LYS A 169 -17.98 9.25 10.91
CA LYS A 169 -19.26 9.91 11.21
C LYS A 169 -19.76 10.84 10.09
N THR A 170 -18.92 11.16 9.11
CA THR A 170 -19.24 12.13 8.06
C THR A 170 -19.72 11.37 6.81
N ASN A 171 -21.02 11.43 6.51
CA ASN A 171 -21.53 11.06 5.20
C ASN A 171 -21.40 12.26 4.27
N VAL A 172 -20.58 12.14 3.22
CA VAL A 172 -20.45 13.14 2.16
C VAL A 172 -21.16 12.57 0.94
N ARG A 173 -22.39 13.04 0.69
CA ARG A 173 -23.25 12.55 -0.39
C ARG A 173 -23.34 13.56 -1.50
#